data_AF-K2EH69-F1
#
_entry.id   AF-K2EH69-F1
#
_cell.length_a   1.000
_cell.length_b   1.000
_cell.length_c   1.000
_cell.angle_alpha   90.00
_cell.angle_beta   90.00
_cell.angle_gamma   90.00
#
_symmetry.space_group_name_H-M   'P 1'
#
loop_
_entity.id
_entity.type
_entity.pdbx_description
1 polymer ?
#
loop_
_entity_poly.entity_id
_entity_poly.type
_entity_poly.pdbx_seq_one_letter_code
_entity_poly.pdbx_strand_id
1 'polypeptide(L)'
;MIYKNLLITQANEIAELLYQYINSRDNLHKSSGTFRSLLKSIDYSTIYNEIDSVKANFENKERELIEFKDEYYGSLADVSMEFFDILKLYFQTLYEAVKQLHLLVFRLYETSKGIVNNDRKLSWSEYSQLTKTCDEKHNVYLRFGDKLNQVYKTLNSEQDDFIDDETVISIH
;
A
#
# COMPACT_ATOMS: atom_id res chain seq x y z
N MET A 1 21.79 8.15 16.03
CA MET A 1 21.26 6.84 16.46
C MET A 1 19.75 6.89 16.74
N ILE A 2 19.23 7.83 17.55
CA ILE A 2 17.79 7.92 17.88
C ILE A 2 16.89 8.10 16.64
N TYR A 3 17.18 9.07 15.77
CA TYR A 3 16.33 9.35 14.59
C TYR A 3 16.34 8.23 13.54
N LYS A 4 17.46 7.50 13.40
CA LYS A 4 17.55 6.32 12.54
C LYS A 4 16.60 5.20 13.01
N ASN A 5 16.52 4.95 14.32
CA ASN A 5 15.61 3.95 14.85
C ASN A 5 14.14 4.34 14.61
N LEU A 6 13.79 5.62 14.78
CA LEU A 6 12.44 6.10 14.45
C LEU A 6 12.12 5.89 12.97
N LEU A 7 13.07 6.15 12.08
CA LEU A 7 12.93 5.94 10.63
C LEU A 7 12.75 4.46 10.26
N ILE A 8 13.46 3.55 10.95
CA ILE A 8 13.28 2.10 10.79
C ILE A 8 11.88 1.67 11.28
N THR A 9 11.40 2.22 12.38
CA THR A 9 10.03 1.99 12.85
C THR A 9 9.00 2.39 11.78
N GLN A 10 9.15 3.56 11.16
CA GLN A 10 8.28 3.99 10.06
C GLN A 10 8.27 2.97 8.91
N ALA A 11 9.44 2.42 8.53
CA ALA A 11 9.54 1.43 7.47
C ALA A 11 8.84 0.11 7.82
N ASN A 12 8.97 -0.35 9.07
CA ASN A 12 8.30 -1.57 9.54
C ASN A 12 6.77 -1.43 9.54
N GLU A 13 6.27 -0.29 10.02
CA GLU A 13 4.83 0.00 10.01
C GLU A 13 4.27 0.06 8.57
N ILE A 14 5.04 0.60 7.62
CA ILE A 14 4.68 0.57 6.18
C ILE A 14 4.68 -0.86 5.64
N ALA A 15 5.60 -1.73 6.08
CA ALA A 15 5.61 -3.13 5.69
C ALA A 15 4.37 -3.87 6.22
N GLU A 16 3.93 -3.60 7.45
CA GLU A 16 2.67 -4.14 7.99
C GLU A 16 1.45 -3.71 7.15
N LEU A 17 1.40 -2.45 6.72
CA LEU A 17 0.36 -1.95 5.83
C LEU A 17 0.38 -2.62 4.45
N LEU A 18 1.58 -2.90 3.90
CA LEU A 18 1.73 -3.69 2.68
C LEU A 18 1.10 -5.09 2.85
N TYR A 19 1.38 -5.78 3.96
CA TYR A 19 0.79 -7.10 4.23
C TYR A 19 -0.73 -7.04 4.30
N GLN A 20 -1.29 -6.01 4.95
CA GLN A 20 -2.75 -5.81 4.98
C GLN A 20 -3.31 -5.62 3.57
N TYR A 21 -2.68 -4.78 2.74
CA TYR A 21 -3.08 -4.57 1.35
C TYR A 21 -3.03 -5.87 0.51
N ILE A 22 -1.95 -6.64 0.59
CA ILE A 22 -1.80 -7.92 -0.14
C ILE A 22 -2.90 -8.89 0.27
N ASN A 23 -3.14 -9.05 1.57
CA ASN A 23 -4.19 -9.93 2.08
C ASN A 23 -5.58 -9.53 1.57
N SER A 24 -5.91 -8.23 1.60
CA SER A 24 -7.19 -7.74 1.08
C SER A 24 -7.34 -7.95 -0.44
N ARG A 25 -6.26 -7.73 -1.20
CA ARG A 25 -6.26 -7.98 -2.65
C ARG A 25 -6.44 -9.46 -2.96
N ASP A 26 -5.75 -10.34 -2.26
CA ASP A 26 -5.89 -11.79 -2.42
C ASP A 26 -7.30 -12.28 -2.05
N ASN A 27 -7.88 -11.74 -0.97
CA ASN A 27 -9.25 -12.02 -0.57
C ASN A 27 -10.25 -11.58 -1.64
N LEU A 28 -10.05 -10.40 -2.25
CA LEU A 28 -10.86 -9.95 -3.38
C LEU A 28 -10.74 -10.93 -4.56
N HIS A 29 -9.53 -11.32 -4.98
CA HIS A 29 -9.34 -12.25 -6.10
C HIS A 29 -9.99 -13.61 -5.85
N LYS A 30 -9.86 -14.16 -4.63
CA LYS A 30 -10.50 -15.42 -4.22
C LYS A 30 -12.03 -15.32 -4.25
N SER A 31 -12.58 -14.20 -3.79
CA SER A 31 -14.02 -13.99 -3.69
C SER A 31 -14.67 -13.66 -5.04
N SER A 32 -13.92 -12.98 -5.92
CA SER A 32 -14.43 -12.48 -7.20
C SER A 32 -14.35 -13.51 -8.33
N GLY A 33 -13.64 -14.64 -8.22
CA GLY A 33 -13.67 -15.73 -9.23
C GLY A 33 -13.55 -15.26 -10.70
N THR A 34 -14.23 -15.94 -11.64
CA THR A 34 -14.40 -15.48 -13.05
C THR A 34 -15.61 -14.56 -13.19
N PHE A 35 -15.56 -13.50 -14.02
CA PHE A 35 -16.61 -12.50 -14.32
C PHE A 35 -18.10 -12.94 -14.21
N ARG A 36 -18.46 -14.19 -14.52
CA ARG A 36 -19.79 -14.77 -14.23
C ARG A 36 -20.21 -14.75 -12.74
N SER A 37 -19.26 -14.68 -11.82
CA SER A 37 -19.45 -14.52 -10.37
C SER A 37 -19.96 -13.13 -9.99
N LEU A 38 -19.56 -12.08 -10.73
CA LEU A 38 -20.06 -10.70 -10.58
C LEU A 38 -21.56 -10.59 -10.89
N LEU A 39 -22.10 -11.56 -11.63
CA LEU A 39 -23.53 -11.70 -11.92
C LEU A 39 -24.26 -12.59 -10.91
N LYS A 40 -23.55 -13.30 -10.02
CA LYS A 40 -24.15 -13.95 -8.84
C LYS A 40 -24.27 -12.89 -7.74
N SER A 41 -25.21 -13.05 -6.81
CA SER A 41 -25.42 -12.11 -5.69
C SER A 41 -24.29 -12.19 -4.64
N ILE A 42 -23.06 -11.91 -5.06
CA ILE A 42 -21.93 -11.77 -4.16
C ILE A 42 -22.13 -10.46 -3.41
N ASP A 43 -22.25 -10.55 -2.10
CA ASP A 43 -22.25 -9.38 -1.24
C ASP A 43 -20.80 -8.92 -1.01
N TYR A 44 -20.44 -7.79 -1.60
CA TYR A 44 -19.10 -7.20 -1.46
C TYR A 44 -18.95 -6.37 -0.18
N SER A 45 -19.97 -6.28 0.70
CA SER A 45 -19.93 -5.44 1.91
C SER A 45 -18.72 -5.72 2.79
N THR A 46 -18.43 -7.00 3.07
CA THR A 46 -17.33 -7.40 3.93
C THR A 46 -15.99 -6.99 3.34
N ILE A 47 -15.78 -7.28 2.05
CA ILE A 47 -14.54 -6.96 1.33
C ILE A 47 -14.36 -5.43 1.23
N TYR A 48 -15.45 -4.70 1.00
CA TYR A 48 -15.44 -3.25 0.99
C TYR A 48 -15.00 -2.67 2.34
N ASN A 49 -15.63 -3.10 3.43
CA ASN A 49 -15.29 -2.62 4.77
C ASN A 49 -13.84 -2.96 5.17
N GLU A 50 -13.34 -4.14 4.79
CA GLU A 50 -11.94 -4.52 4.99
C GLU A 50 -11.00 -3.54 4.26
N ILE A 51 -11.25 -3.28 2.97
CA ILE A 51 -10.39 -2.40 2.17
C ILE A 51 -10.52 -0.93 2.59
N ASP A 52 -11.71 -0.49 3.01
CA ASP A 52 -11.92 0.84 3.57
C ASP A 52 -11.12 1.04 4.87
N SER A 53 -11.10 0.02 5.74
CA SER A 53 -10.25 0.04 6.94
C SER A 53 -8.77 0.10 6.59
N VAL A 54 -8.30 -0.67 5.59
CA VAL A 54 -6.91 -0.60 5.11
C VAL A 54 -6.61 0.80 4.59
N LYS A 55 -7.48 1.36 3.76
CA LYS A 55 -7.33 2.73 3.24
C LYS A 55 -7.23 3.76 4.37
N ALA A 56 -8.06 3.67 5.40
CA ALA A 56 -8.00 4.56 6.55
C ALA A 56 -6.66 4.45 7.31
N ASN A 57 -6.11 3.24 7.45
CA ASN A 57 -4.78 3.06 8.05
C ASN A 57 -3.67 3.72 7.23
N PHE A 58 -3.76 3.65 5.89
CA PHE A 58 -2.84 4.40 5.02
C PHE A 58 -3.02 5.92 5.14
N GLU A 59 -4.24 6.44 5.25
CA GLU A 59 -4.47 7.89 5.48
C GLU A 59 -3.84 8.37 6.79
N ASN A 60 -3.96 7.57 7.85
CA ASN A 60 -3.30 7.87 9.12
C ASN A 60 -1.78 7.88 8.95
N LYS A 61 -1.23 6.88 8.25
CA LYS A 61 0.21 6.78 8.02
C LYS A 61 0.78 7.90 7.17
N GLU A 62 0.02 8.38 6.19
CA GLU A 62 0.41 9.54 5.39
C GLU A 62 0.61 10.78 6.27
N ARG A 63 -0.29 11.02 7.24
CA ARG A 63 -0.16 12.12 8.20
C ARG A 63 1.06 11.95 9.09
N GLU A 64 1.29 10.75 9.63
CA GLU A 64 2.49 10.46 10.44
C GLU A 64 3.80 10.72 9.68
N LEU A 65 3.88 10.34 8.40
CA LEU A 65 5.06 10.61 7.57
C LEU A 65 5.26 12.10 7.26
N ILE A 66 4.17 12.88 7.19
CA ILE A 66 4.25 14.34 7.06
C ILE A 66 4.79 14.94 8.35
N GLU A 67 4.21 14.56 9.50
CA GLU A 67 4.66 15.01 10.83
C GLU A 67 6.12 14.63 11.10
N PHE A 68 6.51 13.40 10.79
CA PHE A 68 7.90 12.94 10.89
C PHE A 68 8.84 13.82 10.06
N LYS A 69 8.43 14.16 8.82
CA LYS A 69 9.24 15.02 7.96
C LYS A 69 9.44 16.40 8.59
N ASP A 70 8.36 16.99 9.08
CA ASP A 70 8.37 18.35 9.62
C ASP A 70 9.18 18.44 10.92
N GLU A 71 9.17 17.39 11.76
CA GLU A 71 9.85 17.39 13.06
C GLU A 71 11.32 16.91 12.98
N TYR A 72 11.61 15.87 12.20
CA TYR A 72 12.89 15.15 12.30
C TYR A 72 13.77 15.23 11.05
N TYR A 73 13.22 15.51 9.87
CA TYR A 73 13.97 15.40 8.61
C TYR A 73 15.25 16.23 8.58
N GLY A 74 15.20 17.48 9.05
CA GLY A 74 16.37 18.36 9.08
C GLY A 74 17.50 17.92 10.02
N SER A 75 17.23 16.95 10.90
CA SER A 75 18.22 16.40 11.84
C SER A 75 18.77 15.03 11.39
N LEU A 76 18.34 14.52 10.24
CA LEU A 76 18.83 13.27 9.67
C LEU A 76 20.20 13.45 9.02
N ALA A 77 21.01 12.39 8.99
CA ALA A 77 22.18 12.33 8.12
C ALA A 77 21.74 12.13 6.66
N ASP A 78 22.60 12.48 5.70
CA ASP A 78 22.28 12.42 4.26
C ASP A 78 21.72 11.06 3.81
N VAL A 79 22.34 9.95 4.24
CA VAL A 79 21.88 8.59 3.91
C VAL A 79 20.50 8.29 4.52
N SER A 80 20.22 8.81 5.72
CA SER A 80 18.89 8.68 6.34
C SER A 80 17.84 9.55 5.66
N MET A 81 18.21 10.73 5.15
CA MET A 81 17.32 11.56 4.33
C MET A 81 16.97 10.85 3.01
N GLU A 82 17.97 10.30 2.31
CA GLU A 82 17.76 9.55 1.07
C GLU A 82 16.86 8.34 1.30
N PHE A 83 17.10 7.59 2.37
CA PHE A 83 16.23 6.47 2.75
C PHE A 83 14.79 6.92 3.00
N PHE A 84 14.59 8.00 3.77
CA PHE A 84 13.26 8.54 4.04
C PHE A 84 12.53 8.98 2.77
N ASP A 85 13.22 9.68 1.86
CA ASP A 85 12.60 10.15 0.62
C ASP A 85 12.16 8.99 -0.27
N ILE A 86 12.96 7.91 -0.35
CA ILE A 86 12.61 6.70 -1.09
C ILE A 86 11.47 5.95 -0.39
N LEU A 87 11.49 5.84 0.93
CA LEU A 87 10.42 5.24 1.71
C LEU A 87 9.10 5.98 1.51
N LYS A 88 9.13 7.31 1.52
CA LYS A 88 7.95 8.16 1.27
C LYS A 88 7.42 7.97 -0.15
N LEU A 89 8.30 7.91 -1.15
CA LEU A 89 7.89 7.65 -2.53
C LEU A 89 7.27 6.25 -2.68
N TYR A 90 7.90 5.23 -2.09
CA TYR A 90 7.38 3.87 -2.04
C TYR A 90 5.98 3.85 -1.42
N PHE A 91 5.83 4.44 -0.23
CA PHE A 91 4.55 4.56 0.46
C PHE A 91 3.48 5.25 -0.39
N GLN A 92 3.80 6.38 -1.02
CA GLN A 92 2.86 7.10 -1.87
C GLN A 92 2.36 6.23 -3.05
N THR A 93 3.27 5.49 -3.69
CA THR A 93 2.88 4.60 -4.80
C THR A 93 2.04 3.42 -4.32
N LEU A 94 2.36 2.85 -3.15
CA LEU A 94 1.57 1.80 -2.53
C LEU A 94 0.17 2.31 -2.13
N TYR A 95 0.10 3.51 -1.55
CA TYR A 95 -1.17 4.11 -1.17
C TYR A 95 -2.07 4.40 -2.39
N GLU A 96 -1.49 4.86 -3.50
CA GLU A 96 -2.24 4.97 -4.75
C GLU A 96 -2.80 3.63 -5.23
N ALA A 97 -2.07 2.52 -5.07
CA ALA A 97 -2.59 1.19 -5.38
C ALA A 97 -3.78 0.80 -4.47
N VAL A 98 -3.72 1.14 -3.18
CA VAL A 98 -4.82 0.95 -2.23
C VAL A 98 -6.05 1.77 -2.62
N LYS A 99 -5.88 3.04 -3.02
CA LYS A 99 -7.01 3.89 -3.48
C LYS A 99 -7.70 3.31 -4.70
N GLN A 100 -6.95 2.78 -5.66
CA GLN A 100 -7.54 2.13 -6.84
C GLN A 100 -8.28 0.84 -6.48
N LEU A 101 -7.72 0.01 -5.60
CA LEU A 101 -8.38 -1.20 -5.11
C LEU A 101 -9.68 -0.85 -4.38
N HIS A 102 -9.64 0.15 -3.50
CA HIS A 102 -10.82 0.67 -2.81
C HIS A 102 -11.90 1.14 -3.79
N LEU A 103 -11.52 1.93 -4.80
CA LEU A 103 -12.45 2.38 -5.83
C LEU A 103 -13.10 1.21 -6.57
N LEU A 104 -12.31 0.22 -6.99
CA LEU A 104 -12.84 -0.99 -7.65
C LEU A 104 -13.87 -1.69 -6.77
N VAL A 105 -13.54 -1.97 -5.51
CA VAL A 105 -14.42 -2.70 -4.60
C VAL A 105 -15.65 -1.89 -4.22
N PHE A 106 -15.52 -0.57 -4.07
CA PHE A 106 -16.66 0.32 -3.87
C PHE A 106 -17.67 0.20 -5.03
N ARG A 107 -17.20 0.22 -6.29
CA ARG A 107 -18.07 0.07 -7.47
C ARG A 107 -18.72 -1.32 -7.55
N LEU A 108 -18.02 -2.35 -7.12
CA LEU A 108 -18.56 -3.71 -6.99
C LEU A 108 -19.65 -3.78 -5.91
N TYR A 109 -19.40 -3.16 -4.76
CA TYR A 109 -20.33 -3.04 -3.65
C TYR A 109 -21.61 -2.30 -4.06
N GLU A 110 -21.50 -1.10 -4.64
CA GLU A 110 -22.63 -0.33 -5.17
C GLU A 110 -23.48 -1.16 -6.13
N THR A 111 -22.82 -1.85 -7.06
CA THR A 111 -23.49 -2.71 -8.04
C THR A 111 -24.21 -3.89 -7.37
N SER A 112 -23.60 -4.51 -6.36
CA SER A 112 -24.20 -5.64 -5.63
C SER A 112 -25.42 -5.26 -4.79
N LYS A 113 -25.44 -4.03 -4.27
CA LYS A 113 -26.57 -3.50 -3.47
C LYS A 113 -27.64 -2.83 -4.32
N GLY A 114 -27.43 -2.68 -5.63
CA GLY A 114 -28.31 -1.87 -6.48
C GLY A 114 -28.31 -0.38 -6.11
N ILE A 115 -27.31 0.06 -5.33
CA ILE A 115 -27.10 1.47 -4.96
C ILE A 115 -26.35 2.11 -6.12
N VAL A 116 -27.07 2.37 -7.20
CA VAL A 116 -26.49 2.93 -8.40
C VAL A 116 -27.09 4.32 -8.59
N ASN A 117 -26.29 5.35 -8.32
CA ASN A 117 -26.66 6.71 -8.71
C ASN A 117 -26.87 6.74 -10.23
N ASN A 118 -28.09 7.06 -10.67
CA ASN A 118 -28.52 7.15 -12.08
C ASN A 118 -28.63 5.83 -12.88
N ASP A 119 -29.01 4.70 -12.26
CA ASP A 119 -29.32 3.42 -12.93
C ASP A 119 -28.19 2.75 -13.74
N ARG A 120 -26.98 3.33 -13.78
CA ARG A 120 -25.82 2.76 -14.50
C ARG A 120 -25.05 1.74 -13.67
N LYS A 121 -25.49 0.48 -13.73
CA LYS A 121 -24.69 -0.67 -13.25
C LYS A 121 -23.27 -0.60 -13.81
N LEU A 122 -22.29 -1.07 -13.04
CA LEU A 122 -20.89 -1.17 -13.47
C LEU A 122 -20.81 -1.90 -14.82
N SER A 123 -20.41 -1.19 -15.86
CA SER A 123 -20.28 -1.76 -17.20
C SER A 123 -19.02 -2.62 -17.30
N TRP A 124 -18.98 -3.57 -18.24
CA TRP A 124 -17.77 -4.37 -18.48
C TRP A 124 -16.55 -3.51 -18.86
N SER A 125 -16.76 -2.47 -19.66
CA SER A 125 -15.69 -1.54 -20.04
C SER A 125 -15.12 -0.81 -18.82
N GLU A 126 -15.98 -0.35 -17.92
CA GLU A 126 -15.58 0.34 -16.69
C GLU A 126 -14.86 -0.63 -15.73
N TYR A 127 -15.41 -1.83 -15.52
CA TYR A 127 -14.77 -2.87 -14.72
C TYR A 127 -13.38 -3.26 -15.25
N SER A 128 -13.26 -3.47 -16.57
CA SER A 128 -11.99 -3.81 -17.21
C SER A 128 -10.97 -2.68 -17.07
N GLN A 129 -11.40 -1.42 -17.19
CA GLN A 129 -10.51 -0.27 -17.01
C GLN A 129 -10.05 -0.15 -15.56
N LEU A 130 -10.95 -0.26 -14.58
CA LEU A 130 -10.62 -0.20 -13.16
C LEU A 130 -9.64 -1.30 -12.75
N THR A 131 -9.88 -2.54 -13.23
CA THR A 131 -8.98 -3.68 -12.97
C THR A 131 -7.60 -3.42 -13.56
N LYS A 132 -7.53 -2.96 -14.81
CA LYS A 132 -6.26 -2.60 -15.47
C LYS A 132 -5.50 -1.53 -14.68
N THR A 133 -6.18 -0.47 -14.26
CA THR A 133 -5.56 0.59 -13.46
C THR A 133 -5.08 0.09 -12.10
N CYS A 134 -5.83 -0.82 -11.44
CA CYS A 134 -5.37 -1.47 -10.20
C CYS A 134 -4.07 -2.25 -10.42
N ASP A 135 -4.01 -3.07 -11.48
CA ASP A 135 -2.82 -3.85 -11.80
C ASP A 135 -1.63 -2.98 -12.19
N GLU A 136 -1.87 -1.89 -12.93
CA GLU A 136 -0.82 -0.90 -13.24
C GLU A 136 -0.24 -0.28 -11.97
N LYS A 137 -1.08 0.16 -11.02
CA LYS A 137 -0.60 0.74 -9.75
C LYS A 137 0.08 -0.28 -8.86
N HIS A 138 -0.43 -1.51 -8.82
CA HIS A 138 0.22 -2.62 -8.13
C HIS A 138 1.66 -2.85 -8.64
N ASN A 139 1.84 -2.87 -9.97
CA ASN A 139 3.16 -3.05 -10.56
C ASN A 139 4.11 -1.85 -10.34
N VAL A 140 3.57 -0.64 -10.13
CA VAL A 140 4.40 0.56 -9.91
C VAL A 140 5.10 0.51 -8.55
N TYR A 141 4.40 0.19 -7.46
CA TYR A 141 5.06 0.19 -6.14
C TYR A 141 6.11 -0.92 -6.01
N LEU A 142 5.88 -2.07 -6.65
CA LEU A 142 6.86 -3.18 -6.69
C LEU A 142 8.21 -2.73 -7.25
N ARG A 143 8.21 -1.86 -8.28
CA ARG A 143 9.45 -1.30 -8.85
C ARG A 143 10.23 -0.42 -7.88
N PHE A 144 9.55 0.20 -6.90
CA PHE A 144 10.19 1.01 -5.87
C PHE A 144 10.70 0.17 -4.70
N GLY A 145 10.17 -1.04 -4.49
CA GLY A 145 10.62 -1.95 -3.44
C GLY A 145 12.11 -2.31 -3.56
N ASP A 146 12.58 -2.61 -4.77
CA ASP A 146 14.00 -2.91 -5.03
C ASP A 146 14.92 -1.73 -4.66
N LYS A 147 14.51 -0.51 -5.01
CA LYS A 147 15.27 0.71 -4.70
C LYS A 147 15.29 0.97 -3.19
N LEU A 148 14.17 0.75 -2.50
CA LEU A 148 14.07 0.88 -1.06
C LEU A 148 15.00 -0.12 -0.34
N ASN A 149 15.00 -1.38 -0.79
CA ASN A 149 15.85 -2.43 -0.25
C ASN A 149 17.35 -2.13 -0.44
N GLN A 150 17.73 -1.52 -1.57
CA GLN A 150 19.12 -1.11 -1.80
C GLN A 150 19.57 -0.02 -0.82
N VAL A 151 18.76 1.03 -0.62
CA VAL A 151 19.13 2.12 0.28
C VAL A 151 19.05 1.71 1.75
N TYR A 152 18.16 0.78 2.10
CA TYR A 152 18.14 0.16 3.43
C TYR A 152 19.46 -0.54 3.77
N LYS A 153 20.02 -1.29 2.81
CA LYS A 153 21.33 -1.95 3.01
C LYS A 153 22.44 -0.94 3.24
N THR A 154 22.46 0.15 2.48
CA THR A 154 23.43 1.24 2.68
C THR A 154 23.29 1.86 4.07
N LEU A 155 22.05 2.15 4.50
CA LEU A 155 21.74 2.69 5.83
C LEU A 155 22.23 1.77 6.96
N ASN A 156 22.17 0.45 6.77
CA ASN A 156 22.66 -0.53 7.75
C ASN A 156 24.18 -0.73 7.68
N SER A 157 24.80 -0.66 6.51
CA SER A 157 26.26 -0.82 6.37
C SER A 157 27.08 0.33 6.99
N GLU A 158 26.49 1.52 7.18
CA GLU A 158 27.10 2.60 8.00
C GLU A 158 27.20 2.24 9.50
N GLN A 159 26.73 1.05 9.89
CA GLN A 159 26.75 0.53 11.25
C GLN A 159 27.83 -0.55 11.45
N ASP A 160 28.42 -1.09 10.37
CA ASP A 160 29.34 -2.24 10.38
C ASP A 160 30.77 -1.92 10.86
N ASP A 161 30.98 -0.79 11.52
CA ASP A 161 32.15 -0.68 12.41
C ASP A 161 31.93 -1.42 13.75
N PHE A 162 30.71 -1.85 14.12
CA PHE A 162 30.49 -2.71 15.30
C PHE A 162 29.20 -3.59 15.23
N ILE A 163 29.42 -4.88 14.91
CA ILE A 163 28.72 -6.11 15.40
C ILE A 163 27.45 -6.63 14.66
N ASP A 164 27.64 -7.87 14.19
CA ASP A 164 26.76 -9.04 13.89
C ASP A 164 25.46 -8.90 13.08
N ASP A 165 25.59 -9.42 11.86
CA ASP A 165 24.63 -10.12 11.01
C ASP A 165 23.51 -10.86 11.78
N GLU A 166 22.27 -10.36 11.69
CA GLU A 166 21.04 -11.15 11.45
C GLU A 166 19.80 -10.26 11.62
N THR A 167 19.47 -9.41 10.64
CA THR A 167 18.07 -9.01 10.41
C THR A 167 17.85 -8.62 8.95
N VAL A 168 17.52 -9.61 8.11
CA VAL A 168 17.04 -9.36 6.75
C VAL A 168 15.56 -9.04 6.83
N ILE A 169 15.20 -7.76 6.68
CA ILE A 169 13.81 -7.40 6.40
C ILE A 169 13.50 -7.88 4.97
N SER A 170 12.81 -9.01 4.86
CA SER A 170 12.27 -9.47 3.58
C SER A 170 11.02 -8.66 3.24
N ILE A 171 11.19 -7.66 2.38
CA ILE A 171 10.08 -6.97 1.72
C ILE A 171 9.95 -7.61 0.33
N HIS A 172 8.92 -8.45 0.16
CA HIS A 172 8.56 -9.12 -1.09
C HIS A 172 7.80 -8.19 -2.04
#